data_AF-A0A950GZ12-F1
#
_entry.id   AF-A0A950GZ12-F1
#
_cell.length_a   1.000
_cell.length_b   1.000
_cell.length_c   1.000
_cell.angle_alpha   90.00
_cell.angle_beta   90.00
_cell.angle_gamma   90.00
#
_symmetry.space_group_name_H-M   'P 1'
#
loop_
_entity.id
_entity.type
_entity.pdbx_description
1 polymer ?
#
loop_
_entity_poly.entity_id
_entity_poly.type
_entity_poly.pdbx_seq_one_letter_code
_entity_poly.pdbx_strand_id
1 'polypeptide(L)'
;MSTGSVAQQWRAPWDVLQRLNAAEDRFLGSIALNQATMLAAADELQAATTDATTWLKAHPCPDEGLAGHVDLLLQACTEVARTAQLATTEPWADTRLAMVRLGRLLGLVDYHLHALQEGQR
;
A
#
# COMPACT_ATOMS: atom_id res chain seq x y z
N MET A 1 -19.68 18.62 25.67
CA MET A 1 -18.93 17.42 25.28
C MET A 1 -18.53 17.59 23.83
N SER A 2 -17.31 18.04 23.59
CA SER A 2 -16.83 18.41 22.25
C SER A 2 -16.35 17.16 21.52
N THR A 3 -17.13 16.69 20.55
CA THR A 3 -16.79 15.62 19.59
C THR A 3 -15.77 16.07 18.53
N GLY A 4 -15.05 17.16 18.76
CA GLY A 4 -14.19 17.83 17.77
C GLY A 4 -12.71 17.45 17.77
N SER A 5 -12.27 16.35 18.40
CA SER A 5 -10.82 16.13 18.64
C SER A 5 -10.22 14.87 18.01
N VAL A 6 -10.98 13.79 17.79
CA VAL A 6 -10.38 12.48 17.44
C VAL A 6 -10.13 12.36 15.93
N ALA A 7 -11.08 12.81 15.10
CA ALA A 7 -10.89 12.89 13.64
C ALA A 7 -9.75 13.86 13.25
N GLN A 8 -9.50 14.89 14.07
CA GLN A 8 -8.41 15.85 13.84
C GLN A 8 -7.04 15.33 14.30
N GLN A 9 -6.99 14.42 15.29
CA GLN A 9 -5.79 13.66 15.67
C GLN A 9 -5.38 12.65 14.60
N TRP A 10 -6.33 12.13 13.82
CA TRP A 10 -6.08 11.26 12.67
C TRP A 10 -5.63 12.00 11.40
N ARG A 11 -5.12 13.24 11.51
CA ARG A 11 -4.34 13.92 10.46
C ARG A 11 -2.84 13.53 10.48
N ALA A 12 -2.35 12.96 11.57
CA ALA A 12 -1.00 12.41 11.69
C ALA A 12 -0.62 11.16 10.83
N PRO A 13 -1.55 10.38 10.23
CA PRO A 13 -1.18 9.27 9.34
C PRO A 13 -0.57 9.72 8.02
N TRP A 14 -0.53 11.03 7.72
CA TRP A 14 -0.12 11.53 6.42
C TRP A 14 1.32 11.16 6.07
N ASP A 15 2.28 11.26 6.98
CA ASP A 15 3.68 10.92 6.66
C ASP A 15 3.87 9.44 6.33
N VAL A 16 3.10 8.57 7.00
CA VAL A 16 3.15 7.12 6.82
C VAL A 16 2.44 6.72 5.52
N LEU A 17 1.26 7.29 5.27
CA LEU A 17 0.52 7.07 4.02
C LEU A 17 1.23 7.72 2.82
N GLN A 18 1.93 8.84 3.00
CA GLN A 18 2.76 9.44 1.96
C GLN A 18 3.97 8.58 1.63
N ARG A 19 4.62 7.96 2.63
CA ARG A 19 5.70 6.99 2.37
C ARG A 19 5.19 5.78 1.63
N LEU A 20 4.01 5.28 1.99
CA LEU A 20 3.36 4.18 1.28
C LEU A 20 3.06 4.56 -0.19
N ASN A 21 2.47 5.73 -0.41
CA ASN A 21 2.19 6.26 -1.75
C ASN A 21 3.46 6.47 -2.57
N ALA A 22 4.53 7.00 -1.97
CA ALA A 22 5.80 7.18 -2.65
C ALA A 22 6.48 5.84 -3.00
N ALA A 23 6.36 4.83 -2.12
CA ALA A 23 6.87 3.49 -2.38
C ALA A 23 6.07 2.80 -3.51
N GLU A 24 4.76 3.00 -3.53
CA GLU A 24 3.90 2.52 -4.62
C GLU A 24 4.24 3.18 -5.96
N ASP A 25 4.37 4.51 -6.01
CA ASP A 25 4.75 5.24 -7.22
C ASP A 25 6.09 4.72 -7.78
N ARG A 26 7.06 4.46 -6.89
CA ARG A 26 8.35 3.85 -7.26
C ARG A 26 8.17 2.43 -7.77
N PHE A 27 7.32 1.65 -7.13
CA PHE A 27 7.01 0.29 -7.55
C PHE A 27 6.37 0.28 -8.95
N LEU A 28 5.34 1.11 -9.19
CA LEU A 28 4.70 1.28 -10.49
C LEU A 28 5.71 1.65 -11.58
N GLY A 29 6.60 2.61 -11.28
CA GLY A 29 7.67 3.00 -12.19
C GLY A 29 8.72 1.90 -12.45
N SER A 30 8.93 1.00 -11.49
CA SER A 30 9.95 -0.06 -11.58
C SER A 30 9.57 -1.23 -12.49
N ILE A 31 8.26 -1.47 -12.67
CA ILE A 31 7.72 -2.63 -13.43
C ILE A 31 8.24 -2.64 -14.87
N ALA A 32 8.47 -1.47 -15.47
CA ALA A 32 8.91 -1.32 -16.85
C ALA A 32 10.44 -1.36 -17.04
N LEU A 33 11.23 -1.38 -15.96
CA LEU A 33 12.69 -1.18 -16.02
C LEU A 33 13.46 -2.50 -16.11
N ASN A 34 13.51 -3.25 -15.01
CA ASN A 34 14.16 -4.57 -14.93
C ASN A 34 13.78 -5.28 -13.62
N GLN A 35 14.06 -6.57 -13.54
CA GLN A 35 13.72 -7.41 -12.38
C GLN A 35 14.38 -6.97 -11.07
N ALA A 36 15.64 -6.51 -11.10
CA ALA A 36 16.34 -6.09 -9.89
C ALA A 36 15.76 -4.80 -9.31
N THR A 37 15.41 -3.83 -10.16
CA THR A 37 14.73 -2.60 -9.75
C THR A 37 13.31 -2.89 -9.25
N MET A 38 12.60 -3.82 -9.90
CA MET A 38 11.27 -4.26 -9.44
C MET A 38 11.32 -4.94 -8.07
N LEU A 39 12.32 -5.79 -7.83
CA LEU A 39 12.53 -6.44 -6.53
C LEU A 39 12.85 -5.41 -5.44
N ALA A 40 13.77 -4.48 -5.71
CA ALA A 40 14.12 -3.43 -4.75
C ALA A 40 12.91 -2.56 -4.39
N ALA A 41 12.09 -2.18 -5.37
CA ALA A 41 10.87 -1.42 -5.13
C ALA A 41 9.79 -2.25 -4.41
N ALA A 42 9.72 -3.56 -4.65
CA ALA A 42 8.84 -4.47 -3.93
C ALA A 42 9.22 -4.56 -2.44
N ASP A 43 10.52 -4.66 -2.15
CA ASP A 43 11.04 -4.67 -0.77
C ASP A 43 10.74 -3.34 -0.06
N GLU A 44 10.89 -2.22 -0.76
CA GLU A 44 10.55 -0.90 -0.24
C GLU A 44 9.05 -0.77 0.07
N LEU A 45 8.19 -1.22 -0.85
CA LEU A 45 6.74 -1.25 -0.67
C LEU A 45 6.34 -2.13 0.53
N GLN A 46 6.96 -3.30 0.69
CA GLN A 46 6.73 -4.18 1.84
C GLN A 46 7.13 -3.52 3.16
N ALA A 47 8.28 -2.85 3.19
CA ALA A 47 8.76 -2.14 4.38
C ALA A 47 7.79 -1.00 4.76
N ALA A 48 7.39 -0.16 3.81
CA ALA A 48 6.44 0.92 4.04
C ALA A 48 5.06 0.40 4.51
N THR A 49 4.59 -0.70 3.93
CA THR A 49 3.34 -1.36 4.35
C THR A 49 3.42 -1.90 5.78
N THR A 50 4.57 -2.45 6.16
CA THR A 50 4.80 -2.99 7.52
C THR A 50 4.85 -1.87 8.56
N ASP A 51 5.53 -0.77 8.23
CA ASP A 51 5.59 0.43 9.08
C ASP A 51 4.18 1.02 9.27
N ALA A 52 3.41 1.13 8.18
CA ALA A 52 2.04 1.62 8.22
C ALA A 52 1.11 0.74 9.07
N THR A 53 1.19 -0.57 8.87
CA THR A 53 0.44 -1.55 9.67
C THR A 53 0.78 -1.43 11.16
N THR A 54 2.06 -1.30 11.49
CA THR A 54 2.53 -1.17 12.88
C THR A 54 2.03 0.12 13.51
N TRP A 55 2.07 1.22 12.76
CA TRP A 55 1.59 2.51 13.24
C TRP A 55 0.08 2.50 13.50
N LEU A 56 -0.72 1.94 12.60
CA LEU A 56 -2.19 1.89 12.73
C LEU A 56 -2.64 1.02 13.90
N LYS A 57 -1.91 -0.05 14.22
CA LYS A 57 -2.17 -0.86 15.43
C LYS A 57 -2.00 -0.04 16.71
N ALA A 58 -1.04 0.88 16.73
CA ALA A 58 -0.83 1.79 17.86
C ALA A 58 -1.80 2.99 17.86
N HIS A 59 -2.38 3.32 16.70
CA HIS A 59 -3.24 4.49 16.50
C HIS A 59 -4.52 4.11 15.73
N PRO A 60 -5.44 3.35 16.35
CA PRO A 60 -6.63 2.87 15.67
C PRO A 60 -7.47 4.01 15.09
N CYS A 61 -8.06 3.76 13.93
CA CYS A 61 -8.91 4.74 13.27
C CYS A 61 -10.22 4.96 14.03
N PRO A 62 -10.62 6.21 14.30
CA PRO A 62 -11.92 6.50 14.88
C PRO A 62 -13.08 6.32 13.89
N ASP A 63 -12.79 6.30 12.59
CA ASP A 63 -13.77 6.07 11.53
C ASP A 63 -13.59 4.64 10.99
N GLU A 64 -14.56 3.77 11.27
CA GLU A 64 -14.52 2.36 10.89
C GLU A 64 -14.51 2.15 9.36
N GLY A 65 -15.16 3.04 8.59
CA GLY A 65 -15.16 2.98 7.13
C GLY A 65 -13.79 3.34 6.56
N LEU A 66 -13.17 4.39 7.10
CA LEU A 66 -11.81 4.77 6.76
C LEU A 66 -10.80 3.69 7.17
N ALA A 67 -10.96 3.10 8.36
CA ALA A 67 -10.14 1.99 8.84
C ALA A 67 -10.17 0.81 7.86
N GLY A 68 -11.38 0.44 7.39
CA GLY A 68 -11.56 -0.64 6.42
C GLY A 68 -10.86 -0.36 5.10
N HIS A 69 -10.92 0.89 4.59
CA HIS A 69 -10.20 1.27 3.38
C HIS A 69 -8.68 1.21 3.53
N VAL A 70 -8.15 1.68 4.66
CA VAL A 70 -6.72 1.62 4.94
C VAL A 70 -6.25 0.16 5.11
N ASP A 71 -7.01 -0.68 5.80
CA ASP A 71 -6.68 -2.10 5.95
C ASP A 71 -6.66 -2.83 4.59
N LEU A 72 -7.63 -2.55 3.71
CA LEU A 72 -7.65 -3.12 2.36
C LEU A 72 -6.48 -2.63 1.51
N LEU A 73 -6.11 -1.34 1.62
CA LEU A 73 -4.94 -0.78 0.96
C LEU A 73 -3.66 -1.52 1.38
N LEU A 74 -3.44 -1.70 2.69
CA LEU A 74 -2.24 -2.37 3.21
C LEU A 74 -2.18 -3.85 2.83
N GLN A 75 -3.32 -4.54 2.82
CA GLN A 75 -3.40 -5.92 2.34
C GLN A 75 -3.04 -6.00 0.85
N ALA A 76 -3.55 -5.08 0.03
CA ALA A 76 -3.23 -5.02 -1.39
C ALA A 76 -1.73 -4.74 -1.62
N CYS A 77 -1.13 -3.75 -0.94
CA CYS A 77 0.30 -3.46 -1.04
C CYS A 77 1.18 -4.64 -0.62
N THR A 78 0.81 -5.36 0.44
CA THR A 78 1.51 -6.58 0.87
C THR A 78 1.48 -7.66 -0.21
N GLU A 79 0.32 -7.88 -0.83
CA GLU A 79 0.19 -8.91 -1.88
C GLU A 79 0.90 -8.49 -3.18
N VAL A 80 0.93 -7.20 -3.52
CA VAL A 80 1.72 -6.63 -4.63
C VAL A 80 3.20 -6.94 -4.42
N ALA A 81 3.74 -6.53 -3.27
CA ALA A 81 5.15 -6.72 -2.94
C ALA A 81 5.54 -8.19 -2.96
N ARG A 82 4.74 -9.05 -2.33
CA ARG A 82 4.95 -10.50 -2.32
C ARG A 82 4.90 -11.10 -3.73
N THR A 83 3.93 -10.71 -4.55
CA THR A 83 3.78 -11.21 -5.92
C THR A 83 4.99 -10.84 -6.76
N ALA A 84 5.48 -9.60 -6.61
CA ALA A 84 6.65 -9.11 -7.32
C ALA A 84 7.95 -9.82 -6.88
N GLN A 85 8.12 -10.06 -5.57
CA GLN A 85 9.22 -10.85 -5.03
C GLN A 85 9.20 -12.26 -5.61
N LEU A 86 8.07 -12.97 -5.52
CA LEU A 86 7.94 -14.32 -6.09
C LEU A 86 8.21 -14.35 -7.60
N ALA A 87 7.71 -13.37 -8.35
CA ALA A 87 7.94 -13.29 -9.79
C ALA A 87 9.41 -13.07 -10.18
N THR A 88 10.24 -12.56 -9.26
CA THR A 88 11.66 -12.22 -9.50
C THR A 88 12.64 -13.21 -8.89
N THR A 89 12.29 -13.85 -7.77
CA THR A 89 13.20 -14.74 -7.05
C THR A 89 12.94 -16.22 -7.32
N GLU A 90 11.74 -16.61 -7.76
CA GLU A 90 11.38 -18.01 -7.98
C GLU A 90 11.61 -18.43 -9.45
N PRO A 91 12.49 -19.43 -9.73
CA PRO A 91 12.77 -19.90 -11.08
C PRO A 91 11.55 -20.49 -11.82
N TRP A 92 10.51 -20.85 -11.07
CA TRP A 92 9.33 -21.59 -11.52
C TRP A 92 8.06 -20.74 -11.49
N ALA A 93 8.14 -19.50 -11.04
CA ALA A 93 6.97 -18.63 -11.00
C ALA A 93 6.48 -18.39 -12.44
N ASP A 94 5.18 -18.62 -12.67
CA ASP A 94 4.52 -18.16 -13.89
C ASP A 94 4.51 -16.63 -13.87
N THR A 95 5.58 -16.02 -14.39
CA THR A 95 5.79 -14.58 -14.39
C THR A 95 4.62 -13.87 -15.09
N ARG A 96 4.00 -14.49 -16.09
CA ARG A 96 2.86 -13.88 -16.80
C ARG A 96 1.63 -13.83 -15.90
N LEU A 97 1.30 -14.92 -15.22
CA LEU A 97 0.21 -14.95 -14.25
C LEU A 97 0.50 -14.00 -13.07
N ALA A 98 1.74 -13.94 -12.60
CA ALA A 98 2.15 -13.03 -11.55
C ALA A 98 1.97 -11.56 -11.97
N MET A 99 2.36 -11.17 -13.18
CA MET A 99 2.18 -9.81 -13.69
C MET A 99 0.70 -9.45 -13.89
N VAL A 100 -0.16 -10.40 -14.29
CA VAL A 100 -1.62 -10.18 -14.35
C VAL A 100 -2.21 -9.95 -12.96
N ARG A 101 -1.79 -10.74 -11.97
CA ARG A 101 -2.21 -10.56 -10.57
C ARG A 101 -1.72 -9.22 -10.02
N LEU A 102 -0.47 -8.87 -10.32
CA LEU A 102 0.13 -7.60 -9.93
C LEU A 102 -0.68 -6.42 -10.48
N GLY A 103 -1.00 -6.41 -11.78
CA GLY A 103 -1.81 -5.36 -12.39
C GLY A 103 -3.21 -5.21 -11.76
N ARG A 104 -3.86 -6.32 -11.40
CA ARG A 104 -5.15 -6.29 -10.70
C ARG A 104 -5.02 -5.68 -9.30
N LEU A 105 -3.98 -6.06 -8.57
CA LEU A 105 -3.75 -5.57 -7.21
C LEU A 105 -3.41 -4.09 -7.21
N LEU A 106 -2.59 -3.62 -8.16
CA LEU A 106 -2.29 -2.19 -8.32
C LEU A 106 -3.56 -1.36 -8.56
N GLY A 107 -4.50 -1.85 -9.38
CA GLY A 107 -5.78 -1.18 -9.56
C GLY A 107 -6.64 -1.09 -8.27
N LEU A 108 -6.48 -2.03 -7.33
CA LEU A 108 -7.12 -1.95 -6.01
C LEU A 108 -6.43 -0.92 -5.11
N VAL A 109 -5.09 -0.86 -5.16
CA VAL A 109 -4.30 0.12 -4.42
C VAL A 109 -4.66 1.54 -4.88
N ASP A 110 -4.66 1.80 -6.20
CA ASP A 110 -5.10 3.07 -6.81
C ASP A 110 -6.51 3.47 -6.36
N TYR A 111 -7.46 2.53 -6.41
CA TYR A 111 -8.84 2.77 -5.99
C TYR A 111 -8.94 3.19 -4.52
N HIS A 112 -8.21 2.49 -3.64
CA HIS A 112 -8.24 2.78 -2.21
C HIS A 112 -7.51 4.07 -1.88
N LEU A 113 -6.37 4.37 -2.51
CA LEU A 113 -5.71 5.67 -2.38
C LEU A 113 -6.64 6.81 -2.79
N HIS A 114 -7.35 6.67 -3.91
CA HIS A 114 -8.28 7.68 -4.37
C HIS A 114 -9.42 7.90 -3.38
N ALA A 115 -10.03 6.82 -2.87
CA ALA A 115 -11.09 6.89 -1.86
C ALA A 115 -10.62 7.58 -0.57
N LEU A 116 -9.37 7.33 -0.15
CA LEU A 116 -8.77 8.01 1.01
C LEU A 116 -8.58 9.50 0.76
N GLN A 117 -8.19 9.91 -0.46
CA GLN A 117 -8.02 11.32 -0.82
C GLN A 117 -9.34 12.08 -0.91
N GLU A 118 -10.41 11.43 -1.40
CA GLU A 118 -11.74 12.03 -1.50
C GLU A 118 -12.43 12.17 -0.15
N GLY A 119 -12.31 11.18 0.75
CA GLY A 119 -12.88 11.22 2.10
C GLY A 119 -12.28 12.28 3.04
N GLN A 120 -11.22 12.97 2.61
CA GLN A 120 -10.56 14.05 3.37
C GLN A 120 -11.02 15.47 2.97
N ARG A 121 -11.88 15.62 1.95
CA ARG A 121 -12.42 16.91 1.49
C ARG A 121 -13.74 17.27 2.17
#